data_AF-A0A3D6A3T2-F1
#
_entry.id   AF-A0A3D6A3T2-F1
#
_cell.length_a   1.000
_cell.length_b   1.000
_cell.length_c   1.000
_cell.angle_alpha   90.00
_cell.angle_beta   90.00
_cell.angle_gamma   90.00
#
_symmetry.space_group_name_H-M   'P 1'
#
loop_
_entity.id
_entity.type
_entity.pdbx_description
1 polymer ?
#
loop_
_entity_poly.entity_id
_entity_poly.type
_entity_poly.pdbx_seq_one_letter_code
_entity_poly.pdbx_strand_id
1 'polypeptide(L)' 'MYDDGKGVPQDYMEACAWLRLAIANGIEMAKCNLEIVTNQMTKEQIAEAESYTIEIQNRTKANNKD' A
#
# COMPACT_ATOMS: atom_id res chain seq x y z
N MET A 1 5.13 -6.07 16.44
CA MET A 1 6.48 -6.65 16.33
C MET A 1 6.48 -7.53 15.10
N TYR A 2 6.86 -6.98 13.95
CA TYR A 2 7.04 -7.76 12.72
C TYR A 2 8.44 -8.36 12.74
N ASP A 3 8.51 -9.50 13.44
CA ASP A 3 9.72 -10.21 13.84
C ASP A 3 10.16 -11.22 12.77
N ASP A 4 10.31 -10.77 11.52
CA ASP A 4 10.95 -11.59 10.49
C ASP A 4 11.75 -10.69 9.55
N GLY A 5 12.96 -10.36 10.01
CA GLY A 5 13.96 -9.56 9.31
C GLY A 5 14.42 -10.19 8.00
N LYS A 6 13.61 -10.04 6.94
CA LYS A 6 14.00 -10.32 5.55
C LYS A 6 13.72 -9.12 4.64
N GLY A 7 14.44 -8.04 4.88
CA GLY A 7 15.05 -7.20 3.82
C GLY A 7 14.15 -6.48 2.82
N VAL A 8 12.84 -6.33 3.04
CA VAL A 8 11.99 -5.50 2.16
C VAL A 8 11.81 -4.12 2.79
N PRO A 9 12.23 -3.04 2.13
CA PRO A 9 12.06 -1.67 2.60
C PRO A 9 10.62 -1.38 3.02
N GLN A 10 10.44 -0.76 4.18
CA GLN A 10 9.15 -0.26 4.68
C GLN A 10 8.44 0.63 3.62
N ASP A 11 9.23 1.31 2.79
CA ASP A 11 8.74 2.14 1.67
C ASP A 11 7.91 1.35 0.64
N TYR A 12 8.18 0.06 0.42
CA TYR A 12 7.39 -0.76 -0.51
C TYR A 12 5.99 -1.04 0.00
N MET A 13 5.85 -1.25 1.31
CA MET A 13 4.54 -1.42 1.94
C MET A 13 3.70 -0.14 1.81
N GLU A 14 4.30 1.02 2.08
CA GLU A 14 3.62 2.31 1.88
C GLU A 14 3.31 2.57 0.40
N ALA A 15 4.25 2.31 -0.50
CA ALA A 15 4.06 2.45 -1.95
C ALA A 15 2.91 1.57 -2.44
N CYS A 16 2.83 0.32 -2.01
CA CYS A 16 1.73 -0.59 -2.34
C CYS A 16 0.37 0.01 -1.94
N ALA A 17 0.27 0.56 -0.74
CA ALA A 17 -0.96 1.17 -0.24
C ALA A 17 -1.36 2.43 -1.04
N TRP A 18 -0.40 3.32 -1.32
CA TRP A 18 -0.64 4.52 -2.12
C TRP A 18 -1.00 4.20 -3.57
N LEU A 19 -0.35 3.21 -4.17
CA LEU A 19 -0.63 2.77 -5.54
C LEU A 19 -2.03 2.15 -5.64
N ARG A 20 -2.44 1.33 -4.67
CA ARG A 20 -3.81 0.82 -4.59
C ARG A 20 -4.84 1.94 -4.47
N LEU A 21 -4.56 2.94 -3.64
CA LEU A 21 -5.42 4.11 -3.53
C LEU A 21 -5.51 4.88 -4.85
N ALA A 22 -4.37 5.06 -5.54
CA ALA A 22 -4.32 5.73 -6.84
C ALA A 22 -5.16 4.97 -7.90
N ILE A 23 -5.05 3.64 -7.95
CA ILE A 23 -5.87 2.80 -8.83
C ILE A 23 -7.36 2.97 -8.51
N ALA A 24 -7.73 2.98 -7.22
CA ALA A 24 -9.11 3.19 -6.79
C ALA A 24 -9.65 4.59 -7.15
N ASN A 25 -8.77 5.57 -7.33
CA ASN A 25 -9.11 6.92 -7.80
C ASN A 25 -9.02 7.07 -9.34
N GLY A 26 -8.84 5.97 -10.09
CA GLY A 26 -8.81 5.98 -11.56
C GLY A 26 -7.43 6.18 -12.18
N ILE A 27 -6.35 6.22 -11.39
CA ILE A 27 -4.98 6.31 -11.89
C ILE A 27 -4.51 4.91 -12.29
N GLU A 28 -4.84 4.50 -13.51
CA GLU A 28 -4.50 3.16 -14.00
C GLU A 28 -3.00 2.91 -14.15
N MET A 29 -2.21 3.97 -14.36
CA MET A 29 -0.74 3.87 -14.42
C MET A 29 -0.12 3.33 -13.13
N ALA A 30 -0.81 3.46 -12.00
CA ALA A 30 -0.36 2.90 -10.73
C ALA A 30 -0.43 1.36 -10.68
N LYS A 31 -1.18 0.71 -11.59
CA LYS A 31 -1.24 -0.77 -11.70
C LYS A 31 0.14 -1.36 -12.01
N CYS A 32 0.88 -0.78 -12.97
CA CYS A 32 2.21 -1.26 -13.35
C CYS A 32 3.20 -1.15 -12.18
N ASN A 33 3.18 -0.03 -11.46
CA ASN A 33 4.05 0.16 -10.30
C ASN A 33 3.65 -0.75 -9.14
N LEU A 34 2.34 -1.02 -8.96
CA LEU A 34 1.86 -1.93 -7.92
C LEU A 34 2.41 -3.34 -8.15
N GLU A 35 2.37 -3.82 -9.39
CA GLU A 35 2.89 -5.14 -9.75
C GLU A 35 4.38 -5.27 -9.44
N ILE A 36 5.19 -4.26 -9.81
CA ILE A 36 6.63 -4.23 -9.52
C ILE A 36 6.89 -4.29 -8.00
N VAL A 37 6.16 -3.49 -7.23
CA VAL A 37 6.32 -3.43 -5.78
C VAL A 37 5.87 -4.74 -5.12
N THR A 38 4.74 -5.31 -5.53
CA THR A 38 4.25 -6.58 -4.97
C THR A 38 5.17 -7.77 -5.26
N ASN A 39 5.94 -7.75 -6.36
CA ASN A 39 6.94 -8.78 -6.65
C ASN A 39 8.14 -8.75 -5.70
N GLN A 40 8.38 -7.64 -5.00
CA GLN A 40 9.45 -7.49 -4.00
C GLN A 40 8.97 -7.77 -2.57
N MET A 41 7.66 -7.94 -2.37
CA MET A 41 7.05 -8.09 -1.04
C MET A 41 6.70 -9.55 -0.75
N THR A 42 6.66 -9.91 0.53
CA THR A 42 6.08 -11.19 0.95
C THR A 42 4.56 -11.12 1.00
N LYS A 43 3.90 -12.28 1.08
CA LYS A 43 2.43 -12.34 1.19
C LYS A 43 1.93 -11.65 2.47
N GLU A 44 2.68 -11.76 3.54
CA GLU A 44 2.41 -11.14 4.83
C GLU A 44 2.49 -9.62 4.73
N GLN A 45 3.50 -9.10 4.02
CA GLN A 45 3.65 -7.66 3.78
C GLN A 45 2.58 -7.11 2.84
N ILE A 46 2.12 -7.90 1.87
CA ILE A 46 0.99 -7.52 1.01
C ILE A 46 -0.28 -7.39 1.87
N ALA A 47 -0.54 -8.34 2.77
CA ALA A 47 -1.69 -8.27 3.68
C ALA A 47 -1.61 -7.07 4.63
N GLU A 48 -0.41 -6.72 5.09
CA GLU A 48 -0.18 -5.52 5.90
C GLU A 48 -0.42 -4.23 5.10
N ALA A 49 0.10 -4.14 3.86
CA ALA A 49 -0.15 -3.00 2.98
C ALA A 49 -1.64 -2.83 2.65
N GLU A 50 -2.39 -3.93 2.50
CA GLU A 50 -3.84 -3.89 2.35
C GLU A 50 -4.54 -3.31 3.58
N SER A 51 -4.11 -3.70 4.78
CA SER A 51 -4.64 -3.17 6.04
C SER A 51 -4.33 -1.67 6.18
N TYR A 52 -3.10 -1.26 5.83
CA TYR A 52 -2.66 0.13 5.85
C TYR A 52 -3.42 0.98 4.82
N THR A 53 -3.78 0.42 3.65
CA THR A 53 -4.60 1.09 2.64
C THR A 53 -5.95 1.53 3.21
N ILE A 54 -6.60 0.67 4.02
CA ILE A 54 -7.88 0.99 4.67
C ILE A 54 -7.71 2.14 5.66
N GLU A 55 -6.61 2.13 6.41
CA GLU A 55 -6.31 3.21 7.37
C GLU A 55 -6.07 4.55 6.67
N ILE A 56 -5.29 4.58 5.58
CA ILE A 56 -5.09 5.78 4.76
C ILE A 56 -6.42 6.26 4.16
N GLN A 57 -7.26 5.36 3.67
CA GLN A 57 -8.59 5.72 3.15
C GLN A 57 -9.47 6.36 4.23
N ASN A 58 -9.42 5.87 5.47
CA ASN A 58 -10.17 6.46 6.57
C ASN A 58 -9.65 7.85 6.93
N ARG A 59 -8.32 8.04 6.97
CA ARG A 59 -7.69 9.34 7.22
C ARG A 59 -8.01 10.36 6.12
N THR A 60 -7.94 9.96 4.86
CA THR A 60 -8.26 10.84 3.71
C THR A 60 -9.74 11.20 3.64
N LYS A 61 -10.65 10.27 3.94
CA LYS A 61 -12.09 10.56 4.05
C LYS A 61 -12.42 11.46 5.25
N ALA A 62 -11.68 11.33 6.35
CA ALA A 62 -11.86 12.18 7.52
C ALA A 62 -11.41 13.62 7.26
N ASN A 63 -10.30 13.81 6.53
CA ASN A 63 -9.77 15.14 6.21
C ASN A 63 -10.51 15.88 5.07
N ASN A 64 -11.31 15.17 4.27
CA ASN A 64 -12.10 15.78 3.18
C ASN A 64 -13.55 16.10 3.58
N LYS A 65 -13.85 16.13 4.89
CA LYS A 65 -15.20 16.37 5.44
C LYS A 65 -15.38 17.73 6.13
N ASP A 66 -14.38 18.61 6.08
CA ASP A 66 -14.42 19.98 6.61
C ASP A 66 -14.60 21.03 5.50
#